data_AF-A0A7C8YCQ4-F1
#
_entry.id   AF-A0A7C8YCQ4-F1
#
_cell.length_a   1.000
_cell.length_b   1.000
_cell.length_c   1.000
_cell.angle_alpha   90.00
_cell.angle_beta   90.00
_cell.angle_gamma   90.00
#
_symmetry.space_group_name_H-M   'P 1'
#
loop_
_entity.id
_entity.type
_entity.pdbx_description
1 polymer ?
#
loop_
_entity_poly.entity_id
_entity_poly.type
_entity_poly.pdbx_seq_one_letter_code
_entity_poly.pdbx_strand_id
1 'polypeptide(L)'
;DALPICTYSLGLNAFADLTHHEFRASKLGLSLSANDLIRMNPAPETGPGHDVGVPASVDWRKQGAVTHVKDQGNCGMFVFYSRKMNYRKISSLLQKLSLA
;
A
#
# COMPACT_ATOMS: atom_id res chain seq x y z
N ASP A 1 -17.91 -27.61 17.45
CA ASP A 1 -17.86 -26.41 16.59
C ASP A 1 -16.41 -26.02 16.32
N ALA A 2 -15.90 -26.35 15.12
CA ALA A 2 -14.52 -26.03 14.76
C ALA A 2 -14.42 -24.54 14.41
N LEU A 3 -13.57 -23.81 15.14
CA LEU A 3 -13.25 -22.42 14.82
C LEU A 3 -12.59 -22.36 13.44
N PRO A 4 -12.94 -21.39 12.57
CA PRO A 4 -12.29 -21.24 11.29
C PRO A 4 -10.82 -20.87 11.53
N ILE A 5 -9.92 -21.77 11.15
CA ILE A 5 -8.46 -21.62 11.22
C ILE A 5 -7.92 -20.52 10.29
N CYS A 6 -8.79 -19.88 9.48
CA CYS A 6 -8.45 -18.78 8.60
C CYS A 6 -9.49 -17.66 8.70
N THR A 7 -9.03 -16.42 8.92
CA THR A 7 -9.85 -15.20 8.91
C THR A 7 -10.06 -14.61 7.50
N TYR A 8 -9.59 -15.31 6.47
CA TYR A 8 -9.62 -14.87 5.08
C TYR A 8 -10.23 -15.94 4.17
N SER A 9 -10.84 -15.50 3.08
CA SER A 9 -11.37 -16.35 2.02
C SER A 9 -10.48 -16.27 0.78
N LEU A 10 -10.22 -17.41 0.14
CA LEU A 10 -9.56 -17.49 -1.16
C LEU A 10 -10.58 -17.81 -2.25
N GLY A 11 -10.33 -17.33 -3.46
CA GLY A 11 -11.15 -17.60 -4.63
C GLY A 11 -10.33 -17.55 -5.90
N LEU A 12 -10.87 -18.14 -6.97
CA LEU A 12 -10.23 -18.12 -8.28
C LEU A 12 -10.13 -16.69 -8.81
N ASN A 13 -8.98 -16.36 -9.37
CA ASN A 13 -8.69 -15.08 -10.01
C ASN A 13 -7.76 -15.30 -11.22
N ALA A 14 -7.38 -14.22 -11.90
CA ALA A 14 -6.53 -14.24 -13.10
C ALA A 14 -5.09 -14.74 -12.87
N PHE A 15 -4.72 -15.14 -11.65
CA PHE A 15 -3.42 -15.66 -11.28
C PHE A 15 -3.50 -17.08 -10.69
N ALA A 16 -4.68 -17.71 -10.71
CA ALA A 16 -4.90 -19.02 -10.10
C ALA A 16 -4.19 -20.17 -10.84
N ASP A 17 -3.77 -19.94 -12.09
CA ASP A 17 -2.98 -20.84 -12.93
C ASP A 17 -1.46 -20.67 -12.74
N LEU A 18 -1.02 -19.60 -12.07
CA LEU A 18 0.39 -19.32 -11.84
C LEU A 18 0.89 -19.96 -10.55
N THR A 19 2.04 -20.61 -10.63
CA THR A 19 2.80 -20.98 -9.43
C THR A 19 3.30 -19.73 -8.70
N HIS A 20 3.59 -19.88 -7.40
CA HIS A 20 4.14 -18.78 -6.60
C HIS A 20 5.44 -18.19 -7.21
N HIS A 21 6.27 -19.03 -7.83
CA HIS A 21 7.49 -18.60 -8.49
C HIS A 21 7.19 -17.76 -9.76
N GLU A 22 6.27 -18.23 -10.61
CA GLU A 22 5.86 -17.50 -11.83
C GLU A 22 5.19 -16.16 -11.50
N PHE A 23 4.35 -16.14 -10.47
CA PHE A 23 3.73 -14.91 -9.98
C PHE A 23 4.79 -13.91 -9.50
N ARG A 24 5.77 -14.36 -8.70
CA ARG A 24 6.85 -13.51 -8.21
C ARG A 24 7.71 -12.94 -9.34
N ALA A 25 8.07 -13.77 -10.32
CA ALA A 25 8.91 -13.37 -11.44
C ALA A 25 8.22 -12.37 -12.38
N SER A 26 6.91 -12.54 -12.62
CA SER A 26 6.19 -11.76 -13.64
C SER A 26 5.39 -10.56 -13.10
N LYS A 27 4.91 -10.61 -11.84
CA LYS A 27 3.95 -9.63 -11.31
C LYS A 27 4.52 -8.67 -10.26
N LEU A 28 5.53 -9.07 -9.49
CA LEU A 28 6.04 -8.23 -8.41
C LEU A 28 7.02 -7.16 -8.88
N GLY A 29 7.79 -7.43 -9.95
CA GLY A 29 8.73 -6.57 -10.70
C GLY A 29 9.55 -5.51 -9.94
N LEU A 30 9.63 -5.64 -8.63
CA LEU A 30 10.46 -4.87 -7.72
C LEU A 30 11.71 -5.71 -7.45
N SER A 31 12.78 -5.43 -8.18
CA SER A 31 14.12 -5.94 -7.88
C SER A 31 14.89 -4.87 -7.13
N LEU A 32 14.72 -4.82 -5.81
CA LEU A 32 15.53 -3.96 -4.95
C LEU A 32 16.70 -4.74 -4.40
N SER A 33 17.91 -4.18 -4.50
CA SER A 33 19.01 -4.68 -3.69
C SER A 33 18.81 -4.29 -2.22
N ALA A 34 19.45 -5.01 -1.30
CA ALA A 34 19.46 -4.63 0.11
C ALA A 34 19.95 -3.19 0.32
N ASN A 35 20.90 -2.73 -0.50
CA ASN A 35 21.39 -1.35 -0.47
C ASN A 35 20.35 -0.32 -0.93
N ASP A 36 19.48 -0.67 -1.88
CA ASP A 36 18.39 0.22 -2.32
C ASP A 36 17.34 0.38 -1.22
N LEU A 37 17.02 -0.70 -0.48
CA LEU A 37 16.11 -0.66 0.66
C LEU A 37 16.65 0.21 1.81
N ILE A 38 17.95 0.13 2.09
CA ILE A 38 18.60 0.96 3.11
C ILE A 38 18.57 2.44 2.71
N ARG A 39 18.79 2.76 1.43
CA ARG A 39 18.72 4.14 0.91
C ARG A 39 17.30 4.70 0.88
N MET A 40 16.28 3.84 0.80
CA MET A 40 14.87 4.20 0.89
C MET A 40 14.37 4.32 2.33
N ASN A 41 15.22 4.19 3.33
CA ASN A 41 14.87 4.44 4.73
C ASN A 41 15.10 5.92 5.06
N PRO A 42 14.10 6.82 4.92
CA PRO A 42 14.23 8.14 5.51
C PRO A 42 14.33 7.93 7.03
N ALA A 43 15.48 8.30 7.60
CA ALA A 43 15.64 8.42 9.05
C ALA A 43 14.55 9.36 9.63
N PRO A 44 14.19 9.21 10.91
CA PRO A 44 12.89 9.60 11.42
C PRO A 44 12.75 11.12 11.49
N GLU A 45 11.81 11.68 10.74
CA GLU A 45 11.21 12.96 11.12
C GLU A 45 10.25 12.72 12.29
N THR A 46 10.80 12.44 13.47
CA THR A 46 10.10 12.72 14.73
C THR A 46 10.24 14.21 15.00
N GLY A 47 9.43 15.01 14.29
CA GLY A 47 8.94 16.27 14.87
C GLY A 47 8.20 15.94 16.17
N PRO A 48 8.11 16.88 17.13
CA PRO A 48 7.52 16.63 18.44
C PRO A 48 6.16 15.96 18.24
N GLY A 49 6.06 14.72 18.75
CA GLY A 49 4.89 13.87 18.68
C GLY A 49 3.72 14.65 19.23
N HIS A 50 2.98 15.26 18.32
CA HIS A 50 1.75 15.93 18.64
C HIS A 50 0.80 14.79 18.99
N ASP A 51 0.47 14.70 20.29
CA ASP A 51 -0.59 13.86 20.86
C ASP A 51 -1.96 14.37 20.38
N VAL A 52 -2.06 14.55 19.06
CA VAL A 52 -3.26 14.96 18.35
C VAL A 52 -4.06 13.69 18.23
N GLY A 53 -5.29 13.72 18.75
CA GLY A 53 -6.19 12.57 18.81
C GLY A 53 -6.30 11.86 17.48
N VAL A 54 -5.46 10.84 17.26
CA VAL A 54 -5.48 10.05 16.04
C VAL A 54 -6.76 9.22 16.08
N PRO A 55 -7.62 9.31 15.06
CA PRO A 55 -8.83 8.51 15.03
C PRO A 55 -8.50 7.02 15.02
N ALA A 56 -9.32 6.21 15.70
CA ALA A 56 -9.13 4.76 15.79
C ALA A 56 -9.12 4.04 14.42
N SER A 57 -9.68 4.65 13.38
CA SER A 57 -9.59 4.16 12.00
C SER A 57 -9.69 5.31 10.98
N VAL A 58 -8.97 5.18 9.86
CA VAL A 58 -9.02 6.13 8.73
C VAL A 58 -9.23 5.37 7.44
N ASP A 59 -10.26 5.74 6.67
CA ASP A 59 -10.48 5.26 5.30
C ASP A 59 -10.25 6.40 4.30
N TRP A 60 -9.08 6.39 3.65
CA TRP A 60 -8.68 7.39 2.66
C TRP A 60 -9.56 7.41 1.40
N ARG A 61 -10.29 6.32 1.12
CA ARG A 61 -11.23 6.25 -0.02
C ARG A 61 -12.39 7.21 0.20
N LYS A 62 -12.93 7.27 1.43
CA LYS A 62 -14.00 8.21 1.81
C LYS A 62 -13.56 9.67 1.70
N GLN A 63 -12.26 9.94 1.78
CA GLN A 63 -11.69 11.29 1.71
C GLN A 63 -11.27 11.69 0.28
N GLY A 64 -11.49 10.82 -0.72
CA GLY A 64 -11.17 11.08 -2.12
C GLY A 64 -9.67 11.15 -2.42
N ALA A 65 -8.83 10.59 -1.55
CA ALA A 65 -7.38 10.53 -1.75
C ALA A 65 -6.95 9.33 -2.60
N VAL A 66 -7.80 8.31 -2.70
CA VAL A 66 -7.54 7.06 -3.44
C VAL A 66 -8.10 7.17 -4.86
N THR A 67 -7.25 6.97 -5.86
CA THR A 67 -7.67 6.87 -7.27
C THR A 67 -8.31 5.51 -7.57
N HIS A 68 -8.97 5.36 -8.72
CA HIS A 68 -9.50 4.07 -9.16
C HIS A 68 -8.45 2.95 -9.15
N VAL A 69 -8.90 1.72 -8.87
CA VAL A 69 -8.09 0.50 -8.93
C VAL A 69 -7.56 0.34 -10.35
N LYS A 70 -6.26 0.04 -10.48
CA LYS A 70 -5.58 -0.09 -11.77
C LYS A 70 -5.21 -1.55 -12.00
N ASP A 71 -5.15 -1.94 -13.28
CA ASP A 71 -4.64 -3.24 -13.70
C ASP A 71 -3.19 -3.07 -14.20
N GLN A 72 -2.28 -3.86 -13.62
CA GLN A 72 -0.87 -3.87 -14.03
C GLN A 72 -0.62 -4.64 -15.34
N GLY A 73 -1.58 -5.46 -15.78
CA GLY A 73 -1.49 -6.25 -17.00
C GLY A 73 -0.32 -7.23 -16.97
N ASN A 74 0.32 -7.42 -18.12
CA ASN A 74 1.43 -8.36 -18.26
C ASN A 74 2.82 -7.76 -17.96
N CYS A 75 2.89 -6.48 -17.64
CA CYS A 75 4.13 -5.82 -17.25
C CYS A 75 4.25 -5.82 -15.72
N GLY A 76 5.36 -6.32 -15.18
CA GLY A 76 5.70 -6.31 -13.74
C GLY A 76 5.93 -4.92 -13.15
N MET A 77 5.34 -3.85 -13.71
CA MET A 77 5.61 -2.45 -13.37
C MET A 77 4.89 -2.01 -12.09
N PHE A 78 4.69 -2.93 -11.14
CA PHE A 78 4.01 -2.71 -9.85
C PHE A 78 4.51 -1.43 -9.14
N VAL A 79 5.83 -1.19 -9.20
CA VAL A 79 6.49 0.00 -8.62
C VAL A 79 5.96 1.33 -9.17
N PHE A 80 5.60 1.38 -10.45
CA PHE A 80 5.09 2.61 -11.09
C PHE A 80 3.65 2.93 -10.66
N TYR A 81 2.84 1.90 -10.41
CA TYR A 81 1.45 2.08 -10.00
C TYR A 81 1.34 2.52 -8.54
N SER A 82 2.18 1.97 -7.65
CA SER A 82 2.22 2.35 -6.22
C SER A 82 2.63 3.80 -5.99
N ARG A 83 3.41 4.40 -6.90
CA ARG A 83 3.86 5.80 -6.82
C ARG A 83 2.85 6.84 -7.32
N LYS A 84 1.65 6.42 -7.76
CA LYS A 84 0.61 7.34 -8.29
C LYS A 84 -0.57 7.52 -7.33
N MET A 85 -0.27 7.89 -6.08
CA MET A 85 -1.28 8.41 -5.15
C MET A 85 -1.41 9.94 -5.26
N ASN A 86 -2.55 10.50 -4.87
CA ASN A 86 -2.73 11.95 -4.85
C ASN A 86 -2.05 12.55 -3.60
N TYR A 87 -0.72 12.65 -3.63
CA TYR A 87 0.10 13.15 -2.51
C TYR A 87 -0.34 14.53 -2.02
N ARG A 88 -0.80 15.41 -2.93
CA ARG A 88 -1.35 16.72 -2.58
C ARG A 88 -2.61 16.61 -1.74
N LYS A 89 -3.50 15.67 -2.07
CA LYS A 89 -4.73 15.44 -1.31
C LYS A 89 -4.42 14.82 0.06
N ILE A 90 -3.51 13.85 0.12
CA ILE A 90 -3.09 13.20 1.37
C ILE A 90 -2.43 14.22 2.32
N SER A 91 -1.49 15.02 1.83
CA SER A 91 -0.83 16.06 2.61
C SER A 91 -1.83 17.10 3.16
N SER A 92 -2.79 17.53 2.35
CA SER A 92 -3.87 18.42 2.79
C SER A 92 -4.75 17.80 3.89
N LEU A 93 -5.07 16.51 3.78
CA LEU A 93 -5.91 15.81 4.78
C LEU A 93 -5.16 15.60 6.10
N LEU A 94 -3.87 15.28 6.04
CA LEU A 94 -3.02 15.17 7.22
C LEU A 94 -2.89 16.50 7.95
N GLN A 95 -2.75 17.61 7.20
CA GLN A 95 -2.69 18.94 7.81
C GLN A 95 -4.03 19.35 8.45
N LYS A 96 -5.17 18.94 7.86
CA LYS A 96 -6.49 19.14 8.48
C LYS A 96 -6.70 18.31 9.74
N LEU A 97 -6.20 17.08 9.77
CA LEU A 97 -6.27 16.21 10.95
C LEU A 97 -5.32 16.68 12.07
N SER A 98 -4.20 17.32 11.72
CA SER A 98 -3.26 17.90 12.69
C SER A 98 -3.78 19.21 13.32
N LEU A 99 -4.67 19.92 12.62
CA LEU A 99 -5.27 21.18 13.07
C LEU A 99 -6.64 21.01 13.76
N ALA A 100 -7.14 19.78 13.86
CA ALA A 100 -8.43 19.43 14.46
C ALA A 100 -8.24 18.74 15.81
#